data_AF-A0A915ZMF6-F1
#
_entry.id   AF-A0A915ZMF6-F1
#
_cell.length_a   1.000
_cell.length_b   1.000
_cell.length_c   1.000
_cell.angle_alpha   90.00
_cell.angle_beta   90.00
_cell.angle_gamma   90.00
#
_symmetry.space_group_name_H-M   'P 1'
#
loop_
_entity.id
_entity.type
_entity.pdbx_description
1 polymer ?
#
loop_
_entity_poly.entity_id
_entity_poly.type
_entity_poly.pdbx_seq_one_letter_code
_entity_poly.pdbx_strand_id
1 'polypeptide(L)'
;MNNGSSTGNLKRHLKSHSDKFDPSMAKQAEFMKNFLQEGNPQMTFTNKNFRDKLALWVVADDQPFTVVESDEFHDLIKLCNPMALIPSADTVRNDVLDTFKNYQTTMQNLLQNSPGKISFALDGWTSPNVISFLGITCHYIDADWDLKDILVDFVDLSGPHSGENLANVFTKCLQDKKILTKILAITTDNAANNDTFFKEFEKVCNENHIDFHHKRNHVRCVAHIMNLAVQEILKHIKAGEAQDEDSILENLSSGTISTSKVIPRVRSK
;
A
#
# COMPACT_ATOMS: atom_id res chain seq x y z
N MET A 1 -16.40 -43.01 41.23
CA MET A 1 -16.15 -41.79 42.03
C MET A 1 -14.81 -41.25 41.55
N ASN A 2 -14.57 -40.03 41.06
CA ASN A 2 -15.33 -38.79 41.00
C ASN A 2 -14.69 -37.95 39.85
N ASN A 3 -15.40 -37.72 38.72
CA ASN A 3 -14.91 -36.85 37.64
C ASN A 3 -15.16 -35.40 38.02
N GLY A 4 -14.28 -34.82 38.84
CA GLY A 4 -14.32 -33.41 39.21
C GLY A 4 -13.81 -32.51 38.10
N SER A 5 -14.62 -32.20 37.08
CA SER A 5 -14.27 -31.15 36.12
C SER A 5 -14.53 -29.77 36.76
N SER A 6 -13.45 -29.08 37.11
CA SER A 6 -13.40 -27.73 37.72
C SER A 6 -14.13 -26.63 36.90
N THR A 7 -14.57 -26.91 35.68
CA THR A 7 -15.17 -25.93 34.76
C THR A 7 -16.70 -25.81 34.85
N GLY A 8 -17.37 -26.67 35.63
CA GLY A 8 -18.84 -26.69 35.71
C GLY A 8 -19.46 -25.43 36.34
N ASN A 9 -18.78 -24.82 37.32
CA ASN A 9 -19.24 -23.59 37.95
C ASN A 9 -19.02 -22.36 37.07
N LEU A 10 -17.89 -22.30 36.34
CA LEU A 10 -17.62 -21.21 35.40
C LEU A 10 -18.64 -21.19 34.25
N LYS A 11 -18.99 -22.38 33.71
CA LYS A 11 -19.97 -22.51 32.63
C LYS A 11 -21.39 -22.10 33.07
N ARG A 12 -21.73 -22.34 34.35
CA ARG A 12 -23.02 -21.94 34.94
C ARG A 12 -23.08 -20.43 35.21
N HIS A 13 -21.96 -19.85 35.66
CA HIS A 13 -21.82 -18.40 35.89
C HIS A 13 -21.86 -17.58 34.59
N LEU A 14 -21.22 -18.07 33.52
CA LEU A 14 -21.27 -17.44 32.18
C LEU A 14 -22.69 -17.43 31.60
N LYS A 15 -23.50 -18.46 31.87
CA LYS A 15 -24.91 -18.49 31.45
C LYS A 15 -25.81 -17.52 32.22
N SER A 16 -25.47 -17.18 33.46
CA SER A 16 -26.23 -16.24 34.29
C SER A 16 -25.80 -14.78 34.14
N HIS A 17 -24.75 -14.51 33.37
CA HIS A 17 -24.22 -13.17 33.08
C HIS A 17 -23.87 -13.01 31.58
N SER A 18 -24.83 -13.30 30.70
CA SER A 18 -24.68 -13.11 29.25
C SER A 18 -24.41 -11.65 28.84
N ASP A 19 -24.80 -10.73 29.71
CA ASP A 19 -24.64 -9.28 29.68
C ASP A 19 -23.22 -8.80 30.05
N LYS A 20 -22.36 -9.69 30.56
CA LYS A 20 -20.92 -9.44 30.80
C LYS A 20 -20.01 -10.06 29.73
N PHE A 21 -20.60 -10.56 28.65
CA PHE A 21 -19.84 -11.09 27.52
C PHE A 21 -19.24 -9.92 26.74
N ASP A 22 -17.93 -9.72 26.85
CA ASP A 22 -17.24 -8.71 26.07
C ASP A 22 -17.35 -9.07 24.57
N PRO A 23 -17.94 -8.20 23.73
CA PRO A 23 -18.01 -8.40 22.27
C PRO A 23 -16.64 -8.64 21.63
N SER A 24 -15.56 -8.16 22.26
CA SER A 24 -14.18 -8.39 21.81
C SER A 24 -13.78 -9.87 21.91
N MET A 25 -14.24 -10.58 22.96
CA MET A 25 -13.99 -12.01 23.15
C MET A 25 -14.86 -12.85 22.22
N ALA A 26 -16.08 -12.39 21.87
CA ALA A 26 -16.89 -13.02 20.83
C ALA A 26 -16.19 -12.97 19.48
N LYS A 27 -15.65 -11.80 19.10
CA LYS A 27 -14.86 -11.62 17.88
C LYS A 27 -13.58 -12.46 17.89
N GLN A 28 -12.86 -12.55 19.00
CA GLN A 28 -11.67 -13.41 19.09
C GLN A 28 -12.03 -14.89 19.02
N ALA A 29 -13.12 -15.32 19.66
CA ALA A 29 -13.59 -16.71 19.59
C ALA A 29 -14.07 -17.05 18.18
N GLU A 30 -14.73 -16.12 17.49
CA GLU A 30 -15.15 -16.27 16.09
C GLU A 30 -13.95 -16.29 15.15
N PHE A 31 -12.95 -15.42 15.36
CA PHE A 31 -11.68 -15.43 14.62
C PHE A 31 -10.92 -16.75 14.81
N MET A 32 -10.78 -17.24 16.04
CA MET A 32 -10.17 -18.54 16.32
C MET A 32 -10.99 -19.69 15.73
N LYS A 33 -12.32 -19.59 15.73
CA LYS A 33 -13.19 -20.61 15.15
C LYS A 33 -13.10 -20.63 13.63
N ASN A 34 -13.00 -19.47 12.97
CA ASN A 34 -12.75 -19.37 11.54
C ASN A 34 -11.34 -19.87 11.17
N PHE A 35 -10.33 -19.52 11.97
CA PHE A 35 -8.95 -20.01 11.81
C PHE A 35 -8.83 -21.53 12.00
N LEU A 36 -9.66 -22.14 12.86
CA LEU A 36 -9.71 -23.58 13.08
C LEU A 36 -10.64 -24.32 12.11
N GLN A 37 -11.64 -23.64 11.52
CA GLN A 37 -12.59 -24.21 10.55
C GLN A 37 -12.06 -24.13 9.12
N GLU A 38 -11.27 -23.11 8.79
CA GLU A 38 -10.40 -23.10 7.61
C GLU A 38 -9.21 -24.02 7.88
N GLY A 39 -9.46 -25.33 7.91
CA GLY A 39 -8.39 -26.27 7.65
C GLY A 39 -7.77 -25.87 6.32
N ASN A 40 -6.50 -25.45 6.33
CA ASN A 40 -5.76 -25.04 5.14
C ASN A 40 -6.07 -26.08 4.05
N PRO A 41 -6.86 -25.74 2.99
CA PRO A 41 -7.30 -26.73 2.03
C PRO A 41 -6.05 -27.41 1.53
N GLN A 42 -5.95 -28.74 1.70
CA GLN A 42 -4.73 -29.47 1.40
C GLN A 42 -4.37 -29.18 -0.06
N MET A 43 -3.42 -28.27 -0.28
CA MET A 43 -3.09 -27.81 -1.61
C MET A 43 -2.48 -29.01 -2.33
N THR A 44 -3.20 -29.54 -3.32
CA THR A 44 -2.68 -30.59 -4.17
C THR A 44 -1.50 -30.04 -4.97
N PHE A 45 -0.39 -30.76 -4.89
CA PHE A 45 0.78 -30.43 -5.68
C PHE A 45 0.46 -30.59 -7.17
N THR A 46 0.65 -29.51 -7.92
CA THR A 46 0.75 -29.53 -9.38
C THR A 46 1.91 -28.62 -9.75
N ASN A 47 2.58 -28.88 -10.88
CA ASN A 47 3.65 -28.00 -11.34
C ASN A 47 3.18 -26.56 -11.59
N LYS A 48 1.90 -26.38 -11.94
CA LYS A 48 1.26 -25.07 -12.01
C LYS A 48 1.18 -24.39 -10.65
N ASN A 49 0.60 -25.05 -9.65
CA ASN A 49 0.48 -24.48 -8.30
C ASN A 49 1.86 -24.20 -7.67
N PHE A 50 2.84 -25.07 -7.93
CA PHE A 50 4.22 -24.85 -7.49
C PHE A 50 4.80 -23.59 -8.12
N ARG A 51 4.66 -23.42 -9.44
CA ARG A 51 5.12 -22.24 -10.18
C ARG A 51 4.43 -20.95 -9.69
N ASP A 52 3.13 -20.99 -9.48
CA ASP A 52 2.36 -19.85 -8.94
C ASP A 52 2.85 -19.45 -7.53
N LYS A 53 3.09 -20.43 -6.65
CA LYS A 53 3.61 -20.17 -5.30
C LYS A 53 5.08 -19.73 -5.30
N LEU A 54 5.88 -20.26 -6.21
CA LEU A 54 7.28 -19.87 -6.38
C LEU A 54 7.39 -18.41 -6.85
N ALA A 55 6.61 -18.00 -7.84
CA ALA A 55 6.55 -16.61 -8.30
C ALA A 55 6.08 -15.67 -7.18
N LEU A 56 5.06 -16.07 -6.40
CA LEU A 56 4.60 -15.29 -5.25
C LEU A 56 5.69 -15.15 -4.18
N TRP A 57 6.40 -16.23 -3.85
CA TRP A 57 7.51 -16.20 -2.88
C TRP A 57 8.63 -15.27 -3.36
N VAL A 58 9.00 -15.36 -4.64
CA VAL A 58 10.02 -14.49 -5.22
C VAL A 58 9.66 -13.01 -5.07
N VAL A 59 8.38 -12.64 -5.28
CA VAL A 59 7.91 -11.26 -5.10
C VAL A 59 7.81 -10.88 -3.62
N ALA A 60 7.29 -11.76 -2.77
CA ALA A 60 7.06 -11.47 -1.36
C ALA A 60 8.36 -11.25 -0.57
N ASP A 61 9.41 -11.99 -0.94
CA ASP A 61 10.69 -11.97 -0.24
C ASP A 61 11.78 -11.22 -1.02
N ASP A 62 11.40 -10.47 -2.07
CA ASP A 62 12.30 -9.70 -2.94
C ASP A 62 13.51 -10.53 -3.42
N GLN A 63 13.25 -11.78 -3.83
CA GLN A 63 14.29 -12.69 -4.27
C GLN A 63 14.73 -12.36 -5.70
N PRO A 64 16.02 -12.54 -6.03
CA PRO A 64 16.45 -12.49 -7.41
C PRO A 64 15.78 -13.63 -8.20
N PHE A 65 15.35 -13.36 -9.44
CA PHE A 65 14.75 -14.39 -10.30
C PHE A 65 15.67 -15.60 -10.50
N THR A 66 16.98 -15.40 -10.44
CA THR A 66 18.02 -16.43 -10.57
C THR A 66 18.14 -17.33 -9.34
N VAL A 67 17.42 -17.08 -8.24
CA VAL A 67 17.41 -17.96 -7.06
C VAL A 67 17.05 -19.40 -7.43
N VAL A 68 16.20 -19.58 -8.44
CA VAL A 68 15.75 -20.89 -8.91
C VAL A 68 16.80 -21.63 -9.74
N GLU A 69 17.96 -21.03 -9.99
CA GLU A 69 19.06 -21.61 -10.78
C GLU A 69 20.18 -22.16 -9.90
N SER A 70 20.12 -21.98 -8.57
CA SER A 70 21.08 -22.56 -7.63
C SER A 70 20.92 -24.07 -7.53
N ASP A 71 22.03 -24.81 -7.59
CA ASP A 71 22.05 -26.26 -7.42
C ASP A 71 21.50 -26.67 -6.04
N GLU A 72 21.82 -25.92 -4.98
CA GLU A 72 21.32 -26.17 -3.63
C GLU A 72 19.80 -25.96 -3.52
N PHE A 73 19.26 -24.97 -4.23
CA PHE A 73 17.82 -24.78 -4.35
C PHE A 73 17.16 -25.98 -5.06
N HIS A 74 17.79 -26.47 -6.14
CA HIS A 74 17.31 -27.65 -6.85
C HIS A 74 17.27 -28.88 -5.96
N ASP A 75 18.37 -29.16 -5.25
CA ASP A 75 18.48 -30.29 -4.34
C ASP A 75 17.41 -30.23 -3.24
N LEU A 76 17.18 -29.05 -2.65
CA LEU A 76 16.16 -28.85 -1.62
C LEU A 76 14.75 -29.13 -2.15
N ILE A 77 14.39 -28.58 -3.31
CA ILE A 77 13.07 -28.78 -3.90
C ILE A 77 12.86 -30.23 -4.32
N LYS A 78 13.89 -30.88 -4.89
CA LYS A 78 13.85 -32.28 -5.29
C LYS A 78 13.79 -33.24 -4.12
N LEU A 79 14.42 -32.91 -2.99
CA LEU A 79 14.27 -33.63 -1.74
C LEU A 79 12.81 -33.57 -1.24
N CYS A 80 12.18 -32.40 -1.30
CA CYS A 80 10.79 -32.22 -0.90
C CYS A 80 9.80 -32.93 -1.86
N ASN A 81 10.03 -32.82 -3.17
CA ASN A 81 9.22 -33.46 -4.20
C ASN A 81 10.03 -33.72 -5.48
N PRO A 82 10.38 -34.99 -5.79
CA PRO A 82 11.14 -35.35 -6.97
C PRO A 82 10.47 -34.97 -8.31
N MET A 83 9.12 -34.89 -8.31
CA MET A 83 8.31 -34.59 -9.50
C MET A 83 8.18 -33.09 -9.78
N ALA A 84 8.73 -32.22 -8.92
CA ALA A 84 8.67 -30.77 -9.12
C ALA A 84 9.54 -30.32 -10.30
N LEU A 85 8.94 -29.61 -11.25
CA LEU A 85 9.63 -29.00 -12.37
C LEU A 85 10.00 -27.58 -12.00
N ILE A 86 11.30 -27.36 -11.80
CA ILE A 86 11.84 -26.05 -11.42
C ILE A 86 11.95 -25.22 -12.70
N PRO A 87 11.30 -24.04 -12.76
CA PRO A 87 11.36 -23.15 -13.93
C PRO A 87 12.71 -22.44 -14.03
N SER A 88 13.04 -21.88 -15.20
CA SER A 88 14.17 -20.95 -15.35
C SER A 88 13.87 -19.58 -14.75
N ALA A 89 14.91 -18.76 -14.52
CA ALA A 89 14.72 -17.38 -14.06
C ALA A 89 13.81 -16.56 -14.99
N ASP A 90 13.98 -16.69 -16.31
CA ASP A 90 13.11 -16.03 -17.30
C ASP A 90 11.65 -16.45 -17.19
N THR A 91 11.43 -17.74 -16.89
CA THR A 91 10.09 -18.30 -16.72
C THR A 91 9.43 -17.70 -15.48
N VAL A 92 10.14 -17.63 -14.35
CA VAL A 92 9.67 -16.98 -13.12
C VAL A 92 9.37 -15.51 -13.35
N ARG A 93 10.26 -14.78 -14.02
CA ARG A 93 10.04 -13.37 -14.38
C ARG A 93 8.74 -13.20 -15.18
N ASN A 94 8.51 -14.05 -16.18
CA ASN A 94 7.29 -14.00 -16.97
C ASN A 94 6.04 -14.31 -16.14
N ASP A 95 6.11 -15.25 -15.18
CA ASP A 95 5.00 -15.52 -14.26
C ASP A 95 4.63 -14.34 -13.40
N VAL A 96 5.65 -13.65 -12.86
CA VAL A 96 5.44 -12.43 -12.08
C VAL A 96 4.77 -11.35 -12.94
N LEU A 97 5.23 -11.16 -14.17
CA LEU A 97 4.64 -10.20 -15.10
C LEU A 97 3.21 -10.56 -15.49
N ASP A 98 2.91 -11.84 -15.73
CA ASP A 98 1.56 -12.28 -16.08
C ASP A 98 0.62 -12.18 -14.87
N THR A 99 1.10 -12.49 -13.67
CA THR A 99 0.37 -12.27 -12.41
C THR A 99 0.04 -10.78 -12.24
N PHE A 100 1.01 -9.89 -12.49
CA PHE A 100 0.81 -8.45 -12.45
C PHE A 100 -0.25 -7.99 -13.46
N LYS A 101 -0.21 -8.45 -14.72
CA LYS A 101 -1.23 -8.12 -15.73
C LYS A 101 -2.63 -8.60 -15.32
N ASN A 102 -2.72 -9.80 -14.75
CA ASN A 102 -3.98 -10.34 -14.23
C ASN A 102 -4.52 -9.48 -13.08
N TYR A 103 -3.64 -9.05 -12.17
CA TYR A 103 -4.00 -8.13 -11.10
C TYR A 103 -4.49 -6.78 -11.65
N GLN A 104 -3.77 -6.19 -12.61
CA GLN A 104 -4.18 -4.94 -13.26
C GLN A 104 -5.56 -5.05 -13.92
N THR A 105 -5.82 -6.16 -14.62
CA THR A 105 -7.12 -6.43 -15.27
C THR A 105 -8.23 -6.58 -14.22
N THR A 106 -7.96 -7.29 -13.13
CA THR A 106 -8.92 -7.49 -12.03
C THR A 106 -9.24 -6.16 -11.33
N MET A 107 -8.21 -5.40 -10.97
CA MET A 107 -8.34 -4.06 -10.40
C MET A 107 -9.11 -3.13 -11.33
N GLN A 108 -8.79 -3.13 -12.62
CA GLN A 108 -9.49 -2.32 -13.63
C GLN A 108 -11.00 -2.64 -13.63
N ASN A 109 -11.35 -3.93 -13.67
CA ASN A 109 -12.75 -4.37 -13.63
C ASN A 109 -13.42 -3.97 -12.31
N LEU A 110 -12.74 -4.13 -11.18
CA LEU A 110 -13.25 -3.78 -9.86
C LEU A 110 -13.57 -2.29 -9.75
N LEU A 111 -12.63 -1.43 -10.17
CA LEU A 111 -12.79 0.02 -10.10
C LEU A 111 -13.86 0.53 -11.07
N GLN A 112 -13.93 -0.02 -12.29
CA GLN A 112 -15.01 0.32 -13.24
C GLN A 112 -16.39 -0.01 -12.69
N ASN A 113 -16.53 -1.19 -12.07
CA ASN A 113 -17.80 -1.69 -11.54
C ASN A 113 -18.11 -1.24 -10.11
N SER A 114 -17.24 -0.45 -9.48
CA SER A 114 -17.52 0.14 -8.17
C SER A 114 -18.86 0.90 -8.21
N PRO A 115 -19.70 0.86 -7.16
CA PRO A 115 -21.01 1.50 -7.20
C PRO A 115 -20.92 3.04 -7.21
N GLY A 116 -19.90 3.59 -6.55
CA GLY A 116 -19.72 5.02 -6.33
C GLY A 116 -18.68 5.68 -7.24
N LYS A 117 -18.32 6.91 -6.85
CA LYS A 117 -17.14 7.62 -7.37
C LYS A 117 -15.89 7.23 -6.56
N ILE A 118 -14.73 7.50 -7.12
CA ILE A 118 -13.41 7.09 -6.62
C ILE A 118 -12.61 8.35 -6.29
N SER A 119 -12.07 8.41 -5.09
CA SER A 119 -11.09 9.44 -4.71
C SER A 119 -9.68 8.92 -4.94
N PHE A 120 -8.74 9.82 -5.23
CA PHE A 120 -7.34 9.46 -5.44
C PHE A 120 -6.45 10.18 -4.44
N ALA A 121 -5.35 9.55 -4.08
CA ALA A 121 -4.23 10.18 -3.38
C ALA A 121 -3.00 10.05 -4.27
N LEU A 122 -2.34 11.17 -4.54
CA LEU A 122 -1.13 11.23 -5.35
C LEU A 122 0.02 11.64 -4.45
N ASP A 123 1.10 10.88 -4.56
CA ASP A 123 2.33 11.16 -3.85
C ASP A 123 3.50 11.10 -4.81
N GLY A 124 4.30 12.16 -4.84
CA GLY A 124 5.39 12.34 -5.79
C GLY A 124 6.69 12.56 -5.05
N TRP A 125 7.68 11.70 -5.29
CA TRP A 125 8.98 11.80 -4.63
C TRP A 125 10.12 11.50 -5.59
N THR A 126 11.30 12.03 -5.27
CA THR A 126 12.56 11.70 -5.96
C THR A 126 13.35 10.74 -5.08
N SER A 127 13.68 9.58 -5.63
CA SER A 127 14.54 8.59 -4.98
C SER A 127 15.99 9.11 -4.83
N PRO A 128 16.80 8.50 -3.94
CA PRO A 128 18.21 8.86 -3.80
C PRO A 128 19.02 8.75 -5.10
N ASN A 129 18.57 7.89 -6.03
CA ASN A 129 19.20 7.70 -7.34
C ASN A 129 18.70 8.73 -8.37
N VAL A 130 18.02 9.80 -7.94
CA VAL A 130 17.51 10.90 -8.76
C VAL A 130 16.45 10.44 -9.78
N ILE A 131 15.81 9.30 -9.52
CA ILE A 131 14.63 8.84 -10.27
C ILE A 131 13.40 9.31 -9.52
N SER A 132 12.48 9.94 -10.22
CA SER A 132 11.26 10.47 -9.61
C SER A 132 10.08 9.58 -9.91
N PHE A 133 9.23 9.42 -8.91
CA PHE A 133 8.08 8.53 -8.95
C PHE A 133 6.80 9.28 -8.62
N LEU A 134 5.69 8.75 -9.13
CA LEU A 134 4.33 9.12 -8.75
C LEU A 134 3.59 7.87 -8.31
N GLY A 135 3.31 7.77 -7.01
CA GLY A 135 2.36 6.82 -6.47
C GLY A 135 0.94 7.32 -6.69
N ILE A 136 0.09 6.48 -7.29
CA ILE A 136 -1.32 6.76 -7.49
C ILE A 136 -2.12 5.74 -6.70
N THR A 137 -2.72 6.16 -5.59
CA THR A 137 -3.61 5.31 -4.79
C THR A 137 -5.04 5.76 -5.00
N CYS A 138 -5.98 4.83 -5.01
CA CYS A 138 -7.41 5.14 -5.03
C CYS A 138 -8.09 4.68 -3.76
N HIS A 139 -9.18 5.35 -3.43
CA HIS A 139 -10.03 5.10 -2.28
C HIS A 139 -11.50 5.14 -2.72
N TYR A 140 -12.26 4.10 -2.43
CA TYR A 140 -13.67 4.01 -2.80
C TYR A 140 -14.46 3.19 -1.78
N ILE A 141 -15.78 3.35 -1.80
CA ILE A 141 -16.70 2.52 -1.02
C ILE A 141 -17.25 1.42 -1.94
N ASP A 142 -17.15 0.18 -1.51
CA ASP A 142 -17.66 -0.96 -2.26
C ASP A 142 -19.17 -1.19 -2.05
N ALA A 143 -19.69 -2.30 -2.59
CA ALA A 143 -21.11 -2.63 -2.49
C ALA A 143 -21.56 -2.99 -1.06
N ASP A 144 -20.62 -3.43 -0.21
CA ASP A 144 -20.86 -3.82 1.18
C ASP A 144 -20.68 -2.65 2.15
N TRP A 145 -20.49 -1.43 1.62
CA TRP A 145 -20.26 -0.20 2.37
C TRP A 145 -18.90 -0.16 3.11
N ASP A 146 -17.93 -0.94 2.63
CA ASP A 146 -16.58 -0.92 3.16
C ASP A 146 -15.69 0.06 2.39
N LEU A 147 -14.86 0.81 3.12
CA LEU A 147 -13.77 1.58 2.53
C LEU A 147 -12.68 0.64 2.03
N LYS A 148 -12.33 0.77 0.75
CA LYS A 148 -11.22 0.07 0.12
C LYS A 148 -10.21 1.07 -0.39
N ASP A 149 -8.93 0.70 -0.30
CA ASP A 149 -7.81 1.41 -0.87
C ASP A 149 -6.97 0.48 -1.74
N ILE A 150 -6.53 0.97 -2.91
CA ILE A 150 -5.75 0.18 -3.87
C ILE A 150 -4.70 1.08 -4.52
N LEU A 151 -3.45 0.61 -4.55
CA LEU A 151 -2.41 1.19 -5.41
C LEU A 151 -2.78 0.94 -6.88
N VAL A 152 -3.14 2.02 -7.58
CA VAL A 152 -3.56 1.99 -8.98
C VAL A 152 -2.36 1.89 -9.89
N ASP A 153 -1.33 2.69 -9.60
CA ASP A 153 -0.11 2.72 -10.39
C ASP A 153 1.06 3.28 -9.60
N PHE A 154 2.25 2.92 -10.07
CA PHE A 154 3.52 3.42 -9.58
C PHE A 154 4.35 3.82 -10.79
N VAL A 155 4.38 5.13 -11.07
CA VAL A 155 4.87 5.64 -12.36
C VAL A 155 6.23 6.29 -12.20
N ASP A 156 7.18 5.92 -13.05
CA ASP A 156 8.42 6.68 -13.24
C ASP A 156 8.11 7.98 -13.99
N LEU A 157 8.32 9.11 -13.32
CA LEU A 157 8.11 10.45 -13.87
C LEU A 157 9.32 10.88 -14.69
N SER A 158 9.28 10.55 -15.98
CA SER A 158 10.21 11.13 -16.96
C SER A 158 9.92 12.62 -17.22
N GLY A 159 10.97 13.43 -17.30
CA GLY A 159 10.89 14.85 -17.60
C GLY A 159 10.64 15.76 -16.39
N PRO A 160 10.27 17.05 -16.61
CA PRO A 160 10.08 18.01 -15.51
C PRO A 160 8.95 17.59 -14.55
N HIS A 161 9.12 17.88 -13.25
CA HIS A 161 8.07 17.76 -12.23
C HIS A 161 7.04 18.91 -12.29
N SER A 162 6.67 19.29 -13.50
CA SER A 162 5.67 20.34 -13.72
C SER A 162 4.27 19.78 -13.48
N GLY A 163 3.32 20.66 -13.14
CA GLY A 163 1.93 20.25 -12.93
C GLY A 163 1.29 19.67 -14.20
N GLU A 164 1.68 20.18 -15.37
CA GLU A 164 1.25 19.67 -16.68
C GLU A 164 1.68 18.21 -16.89
N ASN A 165 2.93 17.88 -16.54
CA ASN A 165 3.43 16.50 -16.69
C ASN A 165 2.67 15.55 -15.76
N LEU A 166 2.48 15.94 -14.49
CA LEU A 166 1.67 15.18 -13.53
C LEU A 166 0.24 14.97 -14.05
N ALA A 167 -0.36 15.99 -14.65
CA ALA A 167 -1.73 15.93 -15.16
C ALA A 167 -1.84 14.96 -16.33
N ASN A 168 -0.86 14.99 -17.24
CA ASN A 168 -0.79 14.07 -18.37
C ASN A 168 -0.60 12.62 -17.91
N VAL A 169 0.34 12.36 -17.00
CA VAL A 169 0.60 11.03 -16.45
C VAL A 169 -0.62 10.47 -15.73
N PHE A 170 -1.23 11.26 -14.84
CA PHE A 170 -2.42 10.87 -14.11
C PHE A 170 -3.61 10.62 -15.04
N THR A 171 -3.85 11.51 -16.00
CA THR A 171 -4.91 11.36 -17.01
C THR A 171 -4.76 10.07 -17.79
N LYS A 172 -3.55 9.81 -18.31
CA LYS A 172 -3.25 8.58 -19.05
C LYS A 172 -3.52 7.34 -18.20
N CYS A 173 -3.08 7.34 -16.95
CA CYS A 173 -3.32 6.25 -16.02
C CYS A 173 -4.83 5.93 -15.86
N LEU A 174 -5.67 6.97 -15.69
CA LEU A 174 -7.11 6.81 -15.55
C LEU A 174 -7.80 6.39 -16.86
N GLN A 175 -7.31 6.88 -18.01
CA GLN A 175 -7.84 6.51 -19.33
C GLN A 175 -7.52 5.06 -19.69
N ASP A 176 -6.28 4.62 -19.49
CA ASP A 176 -5.85 3.24 -19.74
C ASP A 176 -6.68 2.25 -18.92
N LYS A 177 -7.02 2.64 -17.68
CA LYS A 177 -7.87 1.86 -16.77
C LYS A 177 -9.37 2.10 -16.98
N LYS A 178 -9.76 3.03 -17.86
CA LYS A 178 -11.16 3.42 -18.16
C LYS A 178 -11.96 3.83 -16.92
N ILE A 179 -11.31 4.53 -16.00
CA ILE A 179 -11.90 5.00 -14.73
C ILE A 179 -11.92 6.53 -14.61
N LEU A 180 -11.57 7.26 -15.68
CA LEU A 180 -11.55 8.72 -15.69
C LEU A 180 -12.90 9.32 -15.24
N THR A 181 -14.01 8.80 -15.74
CA THR A 181 -15.37 9.28 -15.41
C THR A 181 -15.80 8.95 -13.98
N LYS A 182 -15.04 8.11 -13.26
CA LYS A 182 -15.34 7.68 -11.89
C LYS A 182 -14.77 8.64 -10.84
N ILE A 183 -13.99 9.64 -11.23
CA ILE A 183 -13.31 10.53 -10.28
C ILE A 183 -14.28 11.32 -9.39
N LEU A 184 -13.94 11.41 -8.10
CA LEU A 184 -14.59 12.24 -7.09
C LEU A 184 -13.69 13.41 -6.69
N ALA A 185 -12.52 13.11 -6.12
CA ALA A 185 -11.60 14.08 -5.56
C ALA A 185 -10.18 13.54 -5.62
N ILE A 186 -9.20 14.43 -5.51
CA ILE A 186 -7.77 14.09 -5.49
C ILE A 186 -7.15 14.73 -4.27
N THR A 187 -6.39 13.94 -3.51
CA THR A 187 -5.57 14.37 -2.39
C THR A 187 -4.13 14.45 -2.83
N THR A 188 -3.49 15.60 -2.60
CA THR A 188 -2.05 15.80 -2.87
C THR A 188 -1.40 16.56 -1.71
N ASP A 189 -0.08 16.62 -1.68
CA ASP A 189 0.65 17.51 -0.78
C ASP A 189 0.45 19.01 -1.13
N ASN A 190 1.12 19.91 -0.40
CA ASN A 190 1.04 21.35 -0.67
C ASN A 190 2.12 21.85 -1.64
N ALA A 191 2.68 20.98 -2.49
CA ALA A 191 3.61 21.42 -3.51
C ALA A 191 2.95 22.40 -4.49
N ALA A 192 3.71 23.43 -4.92
CA ALA A 192 3.19 24.51 -5.76
C ALA A 192 2.77 24.03 -7.16
N ASN A 193 3.41 22.98 -7.67
CA ASN A 193 3.06 22.37 -8.96
C ASN A 193 1.67 21.71 -8.96
N ASN A 194 1.12 21.36 -7.80
CA ASN A 194 -0.23 20.80 -7.70
C ASN A 194 -1.30 21.79 -8.19
N ASP A 195 -1.14 23.09 -7.94
CA ASP A 195 -2.11 24.10 -8.41
C ASP A 195 -2.23 24.12 -9.94
N THR A 196 -1.10 23.94 -10.64
CA THR A 196 -1.07 23.79 -12.09
C THR A 196 -1.65 22.45 -12.53
N PHE A 197 -1.28 21.36 -11.85
CA PHE A 197 -1.82 20.02 -12.10
C PHE A 197 -3.35 19.99 -12.08
N PHE A 198 -3.98 20.54 -11.04
CA PHE A 198 -5.44 20.54 -10.92
C PHE A 198 -6.12 21.38 -12.01
N LYS A 199 -5.51 22.49 -12.44
CA LYS A 199 -6.05 23.32 -13.53
C LYS A 199 -5.96 22.60 -14.89
N GLU A 200 -4.84 21.94 -15.17
CA GLU A 200 -4.71 21.16 -16.41
C GLU A 200 -5.66 19.96 -16.41
N PHE A 201 -5.79 19.27 -15.27
CA PHE A 201 -6.70 18.15 -15.13
C PHE A 201 -8.19 18.56 -15.24
N GLU A 202 -8.56 19.75 -14.74
CA GLU A 202 -9.90 20.32 -14.94
C GLU A 202 -10.22 20.53 -16.43
N LYS A 203 -9.27 20.97 -17.26
CA LYS A 203 -9.48 21.08 -18.71
C LYS A 203 -9.82 19.74 -19.33
N VAL A 204 -9.07 18.69 -19.00
CA VAL A 204 -9.33 17.31 -19.44
C VAL A 204 -10.73 16.86 -19.00
N CYS A 205 -11.12 17.14 -17.75
CA CYS A 205 -12.44 16.78 -17.25
C CYS A 205 -13.56 17.50 -18.01
N ASN A 206 -13.39 18.80 -18.30
CA ASN A 206 -14.35 19.59 -19.07
C ASN A 206 -14.54 19.04 -20.50
N GLU A 207 -13.45 18.67 -21.16
CA GLU A 207 -13.48 18.04 -22.50
C GLU A 207 -14.19 16.68 -22.50
N ASN A 208 -14.16 15.97 -21.36
CA ASN A 208 -14.81 14.67 -21.18
C ASN A 208 -16.18 14.76 -20.48
N HIS A 209 -16.73 15.97 -20.30
CA HIS A 209 -18.02 16.23 -19.63
C HIS A 209 -18.10 15.69 -18.19
N ILE A 210 -17.00 15.78 -17.44
CA ILE A 210 -16.89 15.38 -16.04
C ILE A 210 -16.98 16.62 -15.14
N ASP A 211 -17.92 16.64 -14.18
CA ASP A 211 -17.99 17.70 -13.16
C ASP A 211 -16.80 17.56 -12.19
N PHE A 212 -15.74 18.31 -12.48
CA PHE A 212 -14.54 18.41 -11.67
C PHE A 212 -14.08 19.86 -11.66
N HIS A 213 -13.89 20.45 -10.48
CA HIS A 213 -13.39 21.80 -10.32
C HIS A 213 -12.10 21.80 -9.50
N HIS A 214 -11.06 22.43 -10.03
CA HIS A 214 -9.70 22.38 -9.50
C HIS A 214 -9.57 22.74 -8.01
N LYS A 215 -10.49 23.56 -7.45
CA LYS A 215 -10.53 23.85 -6.00
C LYS A 215 -11.48 23.00 -5.18
N ARG A 216 -12.61 22.56 -5.75
CA ARG A 216 -13.65 21.85 -4.98
C ARG A 216 -13.28 20.38 -4.78
N ASN A 217 -12.58 19.84 -5.76
CA ASN A 217 -12.20 18.44 -5.81
C ASN A 217 -10.74 18.22 -5.38
N HIS A 218 -10.06 19.28 -4.90
CA HIS A 218 -8.72 19.21 -4.32
C HIS A 218 -8.79 19.11 -2.81
N VAL A 219 -8.30 17.99 -2.28
CA VAL A 219 -8.08 17.81 -0.84
C VAL A 219 -6.58 17.97 -0.56
N ARG A 220 -6.22 18.83 0.39
CA ARG A 220 -4.82 19.00 0.81
C ARG A 220 -4.45 17.94 1.84
N CYS A 221 -3.22 17.43 1.76
CA CYS A 221 -2.70 16.47 2.73
C CYS A 221 -2.62 17.09 4.14
N VAL A 222 -3.40 16.56 5.08
CA VAL A 222 -3.43 17.02 6.48
C VAL A 222 -2.06 16.84 7.15
N ALA A 223 -1.38 15.71 6.91
CA ALA A 223 -0.06 15.46 7.48
C ALA A 223 0.96 16.53 7.03
N HIS A 224 0.90 16.95 5.77
CA HIS A 224 1.76 18.01 5.26
C HIS A 224 1.41 19.37 5.92
N ILE A 225 0.13 19.70 6.07
CA ILE A 225 -0.31 20.92 6.78
C ILE A 225 0.21 20.92 8.23
N MET A 226 0.10 19.78 8.93
CA MET A 226 0.62 19.65 10.30
C MET A 226 2.13 19.83 10.35
N ASN A 227 2.87 19.22 9.41
CA ASN A 227 4.31 19.40 9.33
C ASN A 227 4.67 20.88 9.12
N LEU A 228 4.03 21.59 8.17
CA LEU A 228 4.27 23.01 7.96
C LEU A 228 4.01 23.85 9.22
N ALA A 229 2.92 23.56 9.94
CA ALA A 229 2.61 24.24 11.20
C ALA A 229 3.70 24.00 12.26
N VAL A 230 4.16 22.75 12.42
CA VAL A 230 5.23 22.41 13.36
C VAL A 230 6.54 23.09 12.98
N GLN A 231 6.94 23.06 11.71
CA GLN A 231 8.16 23.72 11.23
C GLN A 231 8.13 25.22 11.52
N GLU A 232 6.98 25.87 11.35
CA GLU A 232 6.85 27.30 11.62
C GLU A 232 6.93 27.63 13.11
N ILE A 233 6.34 26.79 13.97
CA ILE A 233 6.47 26.91 15.44
C ILE A 233 7.94 26.77 15.86
N LEU A 234 8.64 25.75 15.34
CA LEU A 234 10.04 25.48 15.67
C LEU A 234 10.96 26.65 15.30
N LYS A 235 10.75 27.27 14.13
CA LYS A 235 11.46 28.49 13.73
C LYS A 235 11.22 29.65 14.69
N HIS A 236 9.96 29.86 15.11
CA HIS A 236 9.60 30.96 16.00
C HIS A 236 10.22 30.81 17.39
N ILE A 237 10.31 29.59 17.92
CA ILE A 237 10.91 29.34 19.24
C ILE A 237 12.45 29.28 19.21
N LYS A 238 13.08 29.55 18.05
CA LYS A 238 14.53 29.48 17.83
C LYS A 238 15.15 28.15 18.29
N ALA A 239 14.37 27.07 18.22
CA ALA A 239 14.97 25.77 18.35
C ALA A 239 15.88 25.55 17.13
N GLY A 240 17.04 24.92 17.31
CA GLY A 240 18.05 24.81 16.25
C GLY A 240 17.46 24.28 14.94
N GLU A 241 18.05 24.65 13.80
CA GLU A 241 17.62 24.15 12.49
C GLU A 241 17.52 22.62 12.51
N ALA A 242 16.41 22.09 11.98
CA ALA A 242 16.18 20.66 11.95
C ALA A 242 17.26 19.99 11.08
N GLN A 243 18.14 19.21 11.72
CA GLN A 243 19.20 18.46 11.06
C GLN A 243 18.61 17.18 10.46
N ASP A 244 19.10 16.76 9.29
CA ASP A 244 18.70 15.47 8.72
C ASP A 244 19.24 14.31 9.58
N GLU A 245 18.55 13.17 9.61
CA GLU A 245 18.95 12.04 10.47
C GLU A 245 20.39 11.56 10.20
N ASP A 246 20.86 11.61 8.95
CA ASP A 246 22.21 11.16 8.57
C ASP A 246 23.26 12.11 9.17
N SER A 247 23.02 13.41 9.11
CA SER A 247 23.84 14.46 9.74
C SER A 247 23.80 14.39 11.27
N ILE A 248 22.69 13.98 11.86
CA ILE A 248 22.59 13.78 13.32
C ILE A 248 23.44 12.58 13.73
N LEU A 249 23.39 11.49 12.98
CA LEU A 249 24.18 10.29 13.22
C LEU A 249 25.68 10.53 13.02
N GLU A 250 26.08 11.30 12.00
CA GLU A 250 27.47 11.75 11.80
C GLU A 250 27.95 12.69 12.92
N ASN A 251 27.10 13.62 13.38
CA ASN A 251 27.44 14.54 14.46
C ASN A 251 27.51 13.85 15.85
N LEU A 252 26.72 12.79 16.06
CA LEU A 252 26.78 11.94 17.26
C LEU A 252 28.04 11.06 17.28
N SER A 253 28.41 10.49 16.13
CA SER A 253 29.62 9.67 15.99
C SER A 253 30.92 10.48 16.06
N SER A 254 30.89 11.76 15.67
CA SER A 254 32.02 12.70 15.84
C SER A 254 32.09 13.36 17.22
N GLY A 255 31.13 13.10 18.13
CA GLY A 255 31.12 13.60 19.50
C GLY A 255 30.79 15.09 19.64
N THR A 256 30.21 15.70 18.60
CA THR A 256 30.20 17.16 18.45
C THR A 256 28.94 17.84 19.06
N ILE A 257 27.89 17.10 19.45
CA ILE A 257 26.62 17.71 19.93
C ILE A 257 25.98 16.95 21.13
N SER A 258 25.48 17.72 22.11
CA SER A 258 24.57 17.25 23.18
C SER A 258 23.15 17.04 22.65
N THR A 259 22.56 15.86 22.87
CA THR A 259 21.24 15.41 22.37
C THR A 259 20.07 16.35 22.69
N SER A 260 20.24 17.27 23.64
CA SER A 260 19.26 18.28 24.01
C SER A 260 19.16 19.49 23.04
N LYS A 261 20.02 19.58 22.01
CA LYS A 261 20.07 20.73 21.07
C LYS A 261 19.62 20.43 19.64
N VAL A 262 19.28 19.17 19.34
CA VAL A 262 19.04 18.71 17.97
C VAL A 262 17.58 18.35 17.79
N ILE A 263 16.96 18.89 16.75
CA ILE A 263 15.60 18.51 16.35
C ILE A 263 15.72 17.64 15.09
N PRO A 264 15.23 16.38 15.13
CA PRO A 264 15.20 15.52 13.95
C PRO A 264 14.27 16.12 12.89
N ARG A 265 14.79 16.28 11.67
CA ARG A 265 13.95 16.63 10.53
C ARG A 265 13.18 15.39 10.08
N VAL A 266 11.90 15.32 10.43
CA VAL A 266 10.99 14.29 9.89
C VAL A 266 10.86 14.55 8.39
N ARG A 267 11.41 13.65 7.56
CA ARG A 267 11.12 13.66 6.13
C ARG A 267 9.60 13.48 6.00
N SER A 268 8.91 14.45 5.40
CA SER A 268 7.56 14.18 4.89
C SER A 268 7.75 13.15 3.80
N LYS A 269 7.45 11.90 4.15
CA LYS A 269 7.31 10.81 3.19
C LYS A 269 6.09 11.10 2.34
#